data_AF-A0A7C7KV79-F1
#
_entry.id   AF-A0A7C7KV79-F1
#
_cell.length_a   1.000
_cell.length_b   1.000
_cell.length_c   1.000
_cell.angle_alpha   90.00
_cell.angle_beta   90.00
_cell.angle_gamma   90.00
#
_symmetry.space_group_name_H-M   'P 1'
#
loop_
_entity.id
_entity.type
_entity.pdbx_description
1 polymer ?
#
loop_
_entity_poly.entity_id
_entity_poly.type
_entity_poly.pdbx_seq_one_letter_code
_entity_poly.pdbx_strand_id
1 'polypeptide(L)'
;MNKEFEIIKTIKKFFKSKYIGDDCAYLKLHGKFAFSSDALNENVHFRLWNLKNLFFYLGYKSLWINISDILSSGSLPNYFLLNLNINNNFKINQFLKGLKYASDLYKVKLIGGNTSY
;
A
#
# COMPACT_ATOMS: atom_id res chain seq x y z
N MET A 1 -0.18 26.19 -0.61
CA MET A 1 -1.12 25.05 -0.62
C MET A 1 -0.30 23.80 -0.87
N ASN A 2 -0.58 22.65 -0.24
CA ASN A 2 0.23 21.44 -0.41
C ASN A 2 0.04 20.88 -1.84
N LYS A 3 1.13 20.80 -2.61
CA LYS A 3 1.19 20.42 -4.04
C LYS A 3 0.50 19.09 -4.34
N GLU A 4 0.54 18.16 -3.38
CA GLU A 4 -0.14 16.88 -3.46
C GLU A 4 -1.66 17.03 -3.61
N PHE A 5 -2.28 17.86 -2.76
CA PHE A 5 -3.73 18.10 -2.82
C PHE A 5 -4.17 18.75 -4.14
N GLU A 6 -3.32 19.58 -4.75
CA GLU A 6 -3.61 20.17 -6.07
C GLU A 6 -3.59 19.12 -7.18
N ILE A 7 -2.64 18.18 -7.14
CA ILE A 7 -2.57 17.05 -8.07
C ILE A 7 -3.81 16.16 -7.92
N ILE A 8 -4.19 15.80 -6.68
CA ILE A 8 -5.38 14.98 -6.41
C ILE A 8 -6.65 15.66 -6.93
N LYS A 9 -6.82 16.97 -6.69
CA LYS A 9 -7.95 17.75 -7.22
C LYS A 9 -7.97 17.75 -8.75
N THR A 10 -6.81 17.88 -9.39
CA THR A 10 -6.67 17.85 -10.85
C THR A 10 -7.08 16.49 -11.41
N ILE A 11 -6.60 15.38 -10.83
CA ILE A 11 -6.96 14.01 -11.23
C ILE A 11 -8.47 13.79 -11.05
N LYS A 12 -9.02 14.15 -9.88
CA LYS A 12 -10.46 14.03 -9.60
C LYS A 12 -11.31 14.75 -10.64
N LYS A 13 -10.93 15.98 -10.99
CA LYS A 13 -11.62 16.79 -12.01
C LYS A 13 -11.51 16.17 -13.40
N PHE A 14 -10.30 15.73 -13.79
CA PHE A 14 -10.04 15.13 -15.10
C PHE A 14 -10.89 13.89 -15.35
N PHE A 15 -10.93 12.97 -14.38
CA PHE A 15 -11.72 11.73 -14.49
C PHE A 15 -13.19 11.89 -14.07
N LYS A 16 -13.62 13.08 -13.62
CA LYS A 16 -14.95 13.33 -13.02
C LYS A 16 -15.29 12.28 -11.93
N SER A 17 -14.30 11.90 -11.14
CA SER A 17 -14.44 10.79 -10.18
C SER A 17 -15.20 11.21 -8.94
N LYS A 18 -16.28 10.47 -8.62
CA LYS A 18 -17.01 10.58 -7.37
C LYS A 18 -16.38 9.83 -6.20
N TYR A 19 -15.36 9.00 -6.46
CA TYR A 19 -14.75 8.10 -5.47
C TYR A 19 -13.49 8.66 -4.80
N ILE A 20 -12.85 9.67 -5.41
CA ILE A 20 -11.62 10.27 -4.87
C ILE A 20 -11.98 11.31 -3.79
N GLY A 21 -11.42 11.19 -2.58
CA GLY A 21 -11.45 12.26 -1.58
C GLY A 21 -11.25 11.89 -0.10
N ASP A 22 -11.41 10.64 0.28
CA ASP A 22 -11.27 10.14 1.68
C ASP A 22 -10.11 9.12 1.76
N ASP A 23 -9.82 8.59 2.95
CA ASP A 23 -8.74 7.61 3.21
C ASP A 23 -8.82 6.36 2.31
N CYS A 24 -10.02 6.00 1.84
CA CYS A 24 -10.21 4.90 0.90
C CYS A 24 -11.39 5.16 -0.04
N ALA A 25 -11.43 4.45 -1.17
CA ALA A 25 -12.53 4.48 -2.10
C ALA A 25 -13.58 3.42 -1.75
N TYR A 26 -14.83 3.85 -1.55
CA TYR A 26 -15.96 2.95 -1.29
C TYR A 26 -16.74 2.63 -2.56
N LEU A 27 -16.85 1.36 -2.89
CA LEU A 27 -17.62 0.87 -4.02
C LEU A 27 -18.70 -0.10 -3.54
N LYS A 28 -19.92 0.09 -4.05
CA LYS A 28 -21.03 -0.84 -3.89
C LYS A 28 -21.21 -1.60 -5.21
N LEU A 29 -20.73 -2.84 -5.25
CA LEU A 29 -20.89 -3.79 -6.36
C LEU A 29 -21.93 -4.86 -5.93
N HIS A 30 -21.63 -6.15 -6.12
CA HIS A 30 -22.35 -7.26 -5.48
C HIS A 30 -22.12 -7.33 -3.95
N GLY A 31 -21.36 -6.38 -3.39
CA GLY A 31 -21.08 -6.19 -1.97
C GLY A 31 -20.56 -4.77 -1.72
N LYS A 32 -20.21 -4.45 -0.48
CA LYS A 32 -19.54 -3.19 -0.12
C LYS A 32 -18.04 -3.44 0.01
N PHE A 33 -17.25 -2.70 -0.74
CA PHE A 33 -15.80 -2.82 -0.75
C PHE A 33 -15.15 -1.46 -0.47
N ALA A 34 -14.06 -1.49 0.29
CA ALA A 34 -13.17 -0.36 0.50
C ALA A 34 -11.83 -0.69 -0.15
N PHE A 35 -11.27 0.29 -0.87
CA PHE A 35 -9.99 0.16 -1.55
C PHE A 35 -9.07 1.29 -1.13
N SER A 36 -7.89 0.95 -0.63
CA SER A 36 -6.76 1.88 -0.45
C SER A 36 -5.55 1.35 -1.22
N SER A 37 -4.64 2.25 -1.59
CA SER A 37 -3.38 1.93 -2.23
C SER A 37 -2.35 2.98 -1.89
N ASP A 38 -1.37 2.57 -1.09
CA ASP A 38 -0.24 3.35 -0.65
C ASP A 38 1.06 2.68 -1.09
N ALA A 39 2.01 3.49 -1.57
CA ALA A 39 3.29 3.02 -2.10
C ALA A 39 4.46 3.54 -1.27
N LEU A 40 5.45 2.67 -1.03
CA LEU A 40 6.73 3.05 -0.44
C LEU A 40 7.80 3.13 -1.53
N ASN A 41 8.14 4.36 -1.89
CA ASN A 41 9.24 4.69 -2.81
C ASN A 41 10.52 5.05 -2.05
N GLU A 42 11.65 4.50 -2.46
CA GLU A 42 12.97 4.88 -1.94
C GLU A 42 13.24 6.36 -2.24
N ASN A 43 13.95 7.03 -1.32
CA ASN A 43 14.25 8.46 -1.31
C ASN A 43 13.05 9.40 -1.10
N VAL A 44 11.82 8.85 -1.07
CA VAL A 44 10.61 9.58 -0.69
C VAL A 44 10.12 9.15 0.69
N HIS A 45 9.88 7.85 0.88
CA HIS A 45 9.27 7.30 2.11
C HIS A 45 10.27 6.58 3.01
N PHE A 46 11.36 6.09 2.43
CA PHE A 46 12.44 5.41 3.15
C PHE A 46 13.75 5.59 2.38
N ARG A 47 14.87 5.27 3.01
CA ARG A 47 16.18 5.18 2.38
C ARG A 47 16.80 3.84 2.74
N LEU A 48 17.51 3.21 1.80
CA LEU A 48 18.29 2.02 2.11
C LEU A 48 19.50 2.42 2.94
N TRP A 49 19.46 2.10 4.24
CA TRP A 49 20.59 2.22 5.15
C TRP A 49 21.08 0.82 5.53
N ASN A 50 22.32 0.72 6.00
CA ASN A 50 22.87 -0.51 6.56
C ASN A 50 22.31 -0.79 7.97
N LEU A 51 20.98 -0.80 8.09
CA LEU A 51 20.26 -1.23 9.28
C LEU A 51 19.97 -2.72 9.19
N LYS A 52 20.29 -3.45 10.26
CA LYS A 52 19.93 -4.86 10.38
C LYS A 52 18.40 -5.00 10.27
N ASN A 53 17.94 -5.94 9.44
CA ASN A 53 16.52 -6.23 9.20
C ASN A 53 15.70 -5.12 8.52
N LEU A 54 16.33 -4.10 7.91
CA LEU A 54 15.61 -3.02 7.22
C LEU A 54 14.53 -3.54 6.27
N PHE A 55 14.85 -4.53 5.44
CA PHE A 55 13.91 -5.09 4.46
C PHE A 55 12.72 -5.78 5.13
N PHE A 56 12.90 -6.43 6.28
CA PHE A 56 11.78 -6.99 7.05
C PHE A 56 10.82 -5.88 7.48
N TYR A 57 11.34 -4.81 8.10
CA TYR A 57 10.49 -3.69 8.50
C TYR A 57 9.84 -2.99 7.31
N LEU A 58 10.55 -2.92 6.18
CA LEU A 58 9.99 -2.39 4.94
C LEU A 58 8.81 -3.25 4.46
N GLY A 59 8.96 -4.58 4.44
CA GLY A 59 7.88 -5.50 4.07
C GLY A 59 6.67 -5.42 5.00
N TYR A 60 6.92 -5.35 6.32
CA TYR A 60 5.86 -5.13 7.30
C TYR A 60 5.13 -3.81 7.04
N LYS A 61 5.88 -2.71 6.92
CA LYS A 61 5.34 -1.36 6.75
C LYS A 61 4.57 -1.22 5.45
N SER A 62 5.06 -1.80 4.33
CA SER A 62 4.40 -1.75 3.02
C SER A 62 2.95 -2.21 3.06
N LEU A 63 2.66 -3.28 3.80
CA LEU A 63 1.29 -3.76 3.97
C LEU A 63 0.55 -3.03 5.09
N TRP A 64 1.24 -2.74 6.20
CA TRP A 64 0.63 -2.13 7.37
C TRP A 64 0.02 -0.74 7.10
N ILE A 65 0.67 0.12 6.31
CA ILE A 65 0.12 1.45 5.98
C ILE A 65 -1.22 1.34 5.22
N ASN A 66 -1.30 0.43 4.25
CA ASN A 66 -2.54 0.17 3.50
C ASN A 66 -3.64 -0.41 4.41
N ILE A 67 -3.27 -1.31 5.33
CA ILE A 67 -4.20 -1.83 6.33
C ILE A 67 -4.72 -0.72 7.24
N SER A 68 -3.85 0.22 7.63
CA SER A 68 -4.22 1.35 8.49
C SER A 68 -5.34 2.19 7.88
N ASP A 69 -5.26 2.53 6.58
CA ASP A 69 -6.31 3.29 5.89
C ASP A 69 -7.64 2.54 5.83
N ILE A 70 -7.60 1.23 5.58
CA ILE A 70 -8.82 0.41 5.55
C ILE A 70 -9.46 0.35 6.93
N LEU A 71 -8.65 0.26 7.99
CA LEU A 71 -9.16 0.24 9.37
C LEU A 71 -9.66 1.63 9.82
N SER A 72 -8.98 2.72 9.47
CA SER A 72 -9.41 4.10 9.82
C SER A 72 -10.75 4.44 9.19
N SER A 73 -11.03 3.86 8.02
CA SER A 73 -12.30 3.99 7.31
C SER A 73 -13.45 3.19 7.95
N GLY A 74 -13.17 2.36 8.96
CA GLY A 74 -14.15 1.47 9.60
C GLY A 74 -14.42 0.19 8.80
N SER A 75 -13.62 -0.08 7.77
CA SER A 75 -13.70 -1.30 6.97
C SER A 75 -12.76 -2.39 7.51
N LEU A 76 -12.97 -3.64 7.07
CA LEU A 76 -12.10 -4.76 7.42
C LEU A 76 -11.25 -5.16 6.20
N PRO A 77 -9.92 -5.25 6.34
CA PRO A 77 -9.08 -5.67 5.23
C PRO A 77 -9.19 -7.19 5.05
N ASN A 78 -9.24 -7.65 3.80
CA ASN A 78 -9.34 -9.09 3.48
C ASN A 78 -8.28 -9.55 2.49
N TYR A 79 -7.94 -8.70 1.52
CA TYR A 79 -7.06 -9.04 0.41
C TYR A 79 -6.13 -7.88 0.10
N PHE A 80 -4.96 -8.20 -0.46
CA PHE A 80 -4.04 -7.18 -0.97
C PHE A 80 -3.32 -7.66 -2.24
N LEU A 81 -2.85 -6.69 -3.01
CA LEU A 81 -1.96 -6.89 -4.15
C LEU A 81 -0.55 -6.43 -3.79
N LEU A 82 0.47 -7.11 -4.29
CA LEU A 82 1.86 -6.73 -4.08
C LEU A 82 2.49 -6.26 -5.39
N ASN A 83 2.70 -4.95 -5.51
CA ASN A 83 3.42 -4.36 -6.64
C ASN A 83 4.84 -3.98 -6.20
N LEU A 84 5.84 -4.56 -6.85
CA LEU A 84 7.25 -4.34 -6.53
C LEU A 84 8.04 -3.87 -7.74
N ASN A 85 8.79 -2.79 -7.54
CA ASN A 85 9.87 -2.38 -8.43
C ASN A 85 11.17 -2.41 -7.62
N ILE A 86 12.06 -3.35 -7.94
CA ILE A 86 13.23 -3.68 -7.11
C ILE A 86 14.48 -3.88 -7.96
N ASN A 87 15.66 -3.64 -7.39
CA ASN A 87 16.94 -3.88 -8.06
C ASN A 87 17.69 -5.08 -7.45
N ASN A 88 18.86 -5.40 -8.00
CA ASN A 88 19.71 -6.52 -7.58
C ASN A 88 20.10 -6.49 -6.09
N ASN A 89 20.10 -5.32 -5.46
CA ASN A 89 20.52 -5.17 -4.06
C ASN A 89 19.36 -5.41 -3.07
N PHE A 90 18.13 -5.52 -3.56
CA PHE A 90 16.95 -5.69 -2.74
C PHE A 90 16.90 -7.09 -2.09
N LYS A 91 16.86 -7.16 -0.75
CA LYS A 91 16.81 -8.44 -0.02
C LYS A 91 15.38 -8.96 0.05
N ILE A 92 14.87 -9.46 -1.07
CA ILE A 92 13.47 -9.90 -1.24
C ILE A 92 13.02 -10.90 -0.17
N ASN A 93 13.85 -11.88 0.20
CA ASN A 93 13.50 -12.87 1.21
C ASN A 93 13.26 -12.26 2.60
N GLN A 94 13.99 -11.19 2.96
CA GLN A 94 13.76 -10.49 4.23
C GLN A 94 12.49 -9.65 4.17
N PHE A 95 12.26 -8.99 3.03
CA PHE A 95 11.04 -8.24 2.77
C PHE A 95 9.79 -9.11 2.88
N LEU A 96 9.77 -10.25 2.19
CA LEU A 96 8.64 -11.17 2.21
C LEU A 96 8.35 -11.73 3.61
N LYS A 97 9.37 -11.92 4.46
CA LYS A 97 9.17 -12.32 5.87
C LYS A 97 8.39 -11.26 6.66
N GLY A 98 8.74 -9.98 6.48
CA GLY A 98 8.02 -8.88 7.13
C GLY A 98 6.61 -8.70 6.60
N LEU A 99 6.45 -8.80 5.28
CA LEU A 99 5.14 -8.75 4.61
C LEU A 99 4.24 -9.89 5.09
N LYS A 100 4.76 -11.12 5.16
CA LYS A 100 4.02 -12.29 5.63
C LYS A 100 3.62 -12.15 7.10
N TYR A 101 4.52 -11.63 7.94
CA TYR A 101 4.20 -11.35 9.35
C TYR A 101 3.02 -10.39 9.49
N ALA A 102 3.00 -9.28 8.72
CA ALA A 102 1.84 -8.38 8.70
C ALA A 102 0.58 -9.09 8.17
N SER A 103 0.70 -9.84 7.08
CA SER A 103 -0.42 -10.56 6.47
C SER A 103 -1.07 -11.55 7.46
N ASP A 104 -0.26 -12.27 8.24
CA ASP A 104 -0.75 -13.22 9.25
C ASP A 104 -1.39 -12.51 10.45
N LEU A 105 -0.75 -11.45 10.94
CA LEU A 105 -1.24 -10.68 12.09
C LEU A 105 -2.64 -10.12 11.85
N TYR A 106 -2.89 -9.60 10.64
CA TYR A 106 -4.16 -8.98 10.26
C TYR A 106 -5.08 -9.90 9.45
N LYS A 107 -4.69 -11.17 9.24
CA LYS A 107 -5.45 -12.19 8.49
C LYS A 107 -5.85 -11.76 7.07
N VAL A 108 -4.99 -11.01 6.40
CA VAL A 108 -5.19 -10.54 5.01
C VAL A 108 -4.46 -11.43 4.02
N LYS A 109 -5.04 -11.70 2.85
CA LYS A 109 -4.48 -12.64 1.87
C LYS A 109 -3.88 -11.92 0.66
N LEU A 110 -2.67 -12.32 0.26
CA LEU A 110 -2.08 -11.89 -1.01
C LEU A 110 -2.82 -12.60 -2.16
N ILE A 111 -3.36 -11.82 -3.10
CA ILE A 111 -4.15 -12.37 -4.22
C ILE A 111 -3.58 -12.05 -5.61
N GLY A 112 -2.41 -11.44 -5.67
CA GLY A 112 -1.74 -11.12 -6.93
C GLY A 112 -0.85 -9.89 -6.82
N GLY A 113 -0.51 -9.31 -7.96
CA GLY A 113 0.33 -8.14 -8.06
C GLY A 113 1.21 -8.18 -9.30
N ASN A 114 2.22 -7.33 -9.32
CA ASN A 114 3.17 -7.22 -10.41
C ASN A 114 4.60 -7.03 -9.87
N THR A 115 5.58 -7.55 -10.58
CA THR A 115 6.99 -7.32 -10.28
C THR A 115 7.71 -6.76 -11.48
N SER A 116 8.56 -5.76 -11.25
CA SER A 116 9.50 -5.21 -12.21
C SER A 116 10.89 -5.17 -11.57
N TYR A 117 11.91 -5.42 -12.40
CA TYR A 117 13.31 -5.54 -12.00
C TYR A 117 14.19 -4.66 -12.90
#